data_AF-A0AAW1SZ11-F1
#
_entry.id   AF-A0AAW1SZ11-F1
#
_cell.length_a   1.000
_cell.length_b   1.000
_cell.length_c   1.000
_cell.angle_alpha   90.00
_cell.angle_beta   90.00
_cell.angle_gamma   90.00
#
_symmetry.space_group_name_H-M   'P 1'
#
loop_
_entity.id
_entity.type
_entity.pdbx_description
1 polymer ?
#
loop_
_entity_poly.entity_id
_entity_poly.type
_entity_poly.pdbx_seq_one_letter_code
_entity_poly.pdbx_strand_id
1 'polypeptide(L)'
;MIVQSLYDMYTTKPALVLTRQPRQIGDITLDSLESYDGRDPGRPILLAIRGRVYDVTEGREYYGPRGGYHVFAGRECSQALGKMTVDEADCNDDLKDLNEKQLKTLHDWEVKLQEKYTVVGKVVPPQKLTEQQLAAFSGADSSKPMYLAIKDLIFDVSTGTDFYGPDGVYPFAGRQCARAFAMNSTELTDCTDNLADLSRMELQNLQDWEAKFYFKYPIIGHLVS
;
A
#
# COMPACT_ATOMS: atom_id res chain seq x y z
N MET A 1 43.54 -12.78 -28.08
CA MET A 1 42.43 -13.72 -27.84
C MET A 1 42.12 -13.88 -26.34
N ILE A 2 42.19 -12.77 -25.56
CA ILE A 2 41.91 -12.77 -24.10
C ILE A 2 41.01 -11.58 -23.74
N VAL A 3 41.08 -10.47 -24.49
CA VAL A 3 40.32 -9.24 -24.22
C VAL A 3 38.82 -9.37 -24.52
N GLN A 4 38.42 -10.16 -25.54
CA GLN A 4 37.01 -10.37 -25.88
C GLN A 4 36.27 -11.17 -24.79
N SER A 5 36.95 -12.16 -24.21
CA SER A 5 36.38 -13.06 -23.18
C SER A 5 36.07 -12.35 -21.86
N LEU A 6 36.77 -11.26 -21.53
CA LEU A 6 36.47 -10.45 -20.35
C LEU A 6 35.30 -9.50 -20.62
N TYR A 7 35.17 -8.97 -21.84
CA TYR A 7 34.07 -8.07 -22.22
C TYR A 7 32.70 -8.78 -22.23
N ASP A 8 32.67 -10.05 -22.64
CA ASP A 8 31.44 -10.87 -22.63
C ASP A 8 31.01 -11.29 -21.21
N MET A 9 31.96 -11.35 -20.25
CA MET A 9 31.66 -11.59 -18.82
C MET A 9 31.00 -10.38 -18.15
N TYR A 10 31.27 -9.16 -18.63
CA TYR A 10 30.70 -7.91 -18.09
C TYR A 10 29.43 -7.43 -18.81
N THR A 11 29.04 -8.04 -19.93
CA THR A 11 27.91 -7.55 -20.77
C THR A 11 26.64 -8.39 -20.73
N THR A 12 26.62 -9.49 -19.96
CA THR A 12 25.37 -10.24 -19.72
C THR A 12 25.11 -10.38 -18.22
N LYS A 13 24.84 -9.24 -17.57
CA LYS A 13 24.11 -9.26 -16.30
C LYS A 13 22.75 -9.89 -16.61
N PRO A 14 22.40 -11.08 -16.09
CA PRO A 14 21.06 -11.61 -16.28
C PRO A 14 20.10 -10.54 -15.77
N ALA A 15 19.09 -10.19 -16.57
CA ALA A 15 18.01 -9.35 -16.07
C ALA A 15 17.53 -10.01 -14.78
N LEU A 16 17.61 -9.30 -13.66
CA LEU A 16 17.03 -9.76 -12.42
C LEU A 16 15.55 -10.02 -12.73
N VAL A 17 15.20 -11.29 -12.85
CA VAL A 17 13.81 -11.71 -12.70
C VAL A 17 13.52 -11.37 -11.25
N LEU A 18 12.99 -10.16 -11.02
CA LEU A 18 12.37 -9.78 -9.77
C LEU A 18 11.19 -10.74 -9.61
N THR A 19 11.46 -11.92 -9.06
CA THR A 19 10.42 -12.77 -8.49
C THR A 19 9.86 -11.95 -7.33
N ARG A 20 8.91 -11.06 -7.63
CA ARG A 20 8.14 -10.35 -6.62
C ARG A 20 7.32 -11.42 -5.93
N GLN A 21 7.79 -11.86 -4.77
CA GLN A 21 6.94 -12.57 -3.84
C GLN A 21 5.73 -11.66 -3.60
N PRO A 22 4.48 -12.17 -3.69
CA PRO A 22 3.30 -11.40 -3.36
C PRO A 22 3.49 -10.84 -1.95
N ARG A 23 3.67 -9.53 -1.86
CA ARG A 23 3.78 -8.89 -0.55
C ARG A 23 2.39 -8.99 0.07
N GLN A 24 2.28 -9.64 1.21
CA GLN A 24 1.08 -9.52 2.03
C GLN A 24 0.93 -8.03 2.34
N ILE A 25 -0.09 -7.41 1.77
CA ILE A 25 -0.40 -5.98 1.95
C ILE A 25 -1.12 -5.80 3.29
N GLY A 26 -1.96 -6.76 3.68
CA GLY A 26 -2.79 -6.69 4.87
C GLY A 26 -4.07 -5.88 4.63
N ASP A 27 -4.63 -5.33 5.70
CA ASP A 27 -5.80 -4.47 5.60
C ASP A 27 -5.40 -3.12 4.96
N ILE A 28 -6.21 -2.64 4.03
CA ILE A 28 -5.95 -1.42 3.25
C ILE A 28 -7.23 -0.59 3.09
N THR A 29 -7.13 0.73 3.09
CA THR A 29 -8.27 1.60 2.77
C THR A 29 -8.46 1.75 1.26
N LEU A 30 -9.63 2.22 0.82
CA LEU A 30 -9.85 2.55 -0.59
C LEU A 30 -8.85 3.61 -1.07
N ASP A 31 -8.67 4.69 -0.31
CA ASP A 31 -7.71 5.75 -0.64
C ASP A 31 -6.28 5.23 -0.81
N SER A 32 -5.86 4.29 0.05
CA SER A 32 -4.55 3.66 -0.08
C SER A 32 -4.47 2.74 -1.31
N LEU A 33 -5.56 2.03 -1.62
CA LEU A 33 -5.67 1.12 -2.76
C LEU A 33 -5.47 1.85 -4.10
N GLU A 34 -5.97 3.09 -4.25
CA GLU A 34 -5.86 3.91 -5.47
C GLU A 34 -4.43 4.07 -5.97
N SER A 35 -3.47 4.04 -5.04
CA SER A 35 -2.06 4.23 -5.34
C SER A 35 -1.41 2.99 -6.01
N TYR A 36 -2.13 1.86 -6.10
CA TYR A 36 -1.70 0.60 -6.71
C TYR A 36 -2.32 0.37 -8.10
N ASP A 37 -2.41 1.45 -8.89
CA ASP A 37 -2.98 1.49 -10.24
C ASP A 37 -2.06 0.95 -11.36
N GLY A 38 -0.85 0.53 -11.00
CA GLY A 38 0.15 0.00 -11.93
C GLY A 38 0.90 1.04 -12.77
N ARG A 39 0.70 2.35 -12.58
CA ARG A 39 1.49 3.40 -13.23
C ARG A 39 2.95 3.38 -12.78
N ASP A 40 3.17 3.13 -11.49
CA ASP A 40 4.52 2.90 -10.95
C ASP A 40 4.93 1.42 -11.14
N PRO A 41 5.95 1.12 -11.97
CA PRO A 41 6.43 -0.25 -12.15
C PRO A 41 7.07 -0.83 -10.87
N GLY A 42 7.43 0.01 -9.89
CA GLY A 42 7.98 -0.34 -8.57
C GLY A 42 6.97 -0.92 -7.58
N ARG A 43 5.66 -0.74 -7.85
CA ARG A 43 4.57 -1.19 -6.96
C ARG A 43 3.78 -2.34 -7.59
N PRO A 44 3.12 -3.18 -6.76
CA PRO A 44 2.17 -4.15 -7.30
C PRO A 44 0.94 -3.43 -7.87
N ILE A 45 0.21 -4.14 -8.72
CA ILE A 45 -1.11 -3.72 -9.19
C ILE A 45 -2.13 -4.44 -8.33
N LEU A 46 -2.99 -3.70 -7.64
CA LEU A 46 -4.01 -4.27 -6.78
C LEU A 46 -5.41 -4.07 -7.36
N LEU A 47 -6.31 -5.01 -7.10
CA LEU A 47 -7.73 -4.94 -7.45
C LEU A 47 -8.53 -5.50 -6.28
N ALA A 48 -9.55 -4.78 -5.83
CA ALA A 48 -10.48 -5.27 -4.83
C ALA A 48 -11.82 -5.70 -5.43
N ILE A 49 -12.33 -6.84 -4.97
CA ILE A 49 -13.71 -7.27 -5.22
C ILE A 49 -14.28 -7.89 -3.94
N ARG A 50 -15.51 -7.54 -3.58
CA ARG A 50 -16.19 -7.92 -2.33
C ARG A 50 -15.30 -7.67 -1.11
N GLY A 51 -14.58 -6.56 -1.15
CA GLY A 51 -13.60 -6.18 -0.14
C GLY A 51 -12.36 -7.08 -0.02
N ARG A 52 -12.15 -8.07 -0.90
CA ARG A 52 -10.92 -8.87 -0.96
C ARG A 52 -9.96 -8.25 -1.95
N VAL A 53 -8.70 -8.06 -1.55
CA VAL A 53 -7.66 -7.40 -2.37
C VAL A 53 -6.78 -8.46 -3.02
N TYR A 54 -6.70 -8.43 -4.34
CA TYR A 54 -5.92 -9.35 -5.17
C TYR A 54 -4.69 -8.62 -5.71
N ASP A 55 -3.53 -9.27 -5.65
CA ASP A 55 -2.34 -8.83 -6.38
C ASP A 55 -2.44 -9.33 -7.84
N VAL A 56 -2.80 -8.41 -8.73
CA VAL A 56 -2.99 -8.69 -10.16
C VAL A 56 -1.77 -8.27 -10.99
N THR A 57 -0.60 -8.10 -10.35
CA THR A 57 0.64 -7.66 -11.02
C THR A 57 1.05 -8.58 -12.17
N GLU A 58 0.85 -9.90 -12.04
CA GLU A 58 1.15 -10.87 -13.11
C GLU A 58 0.25 -10.70 -14.35
N GLY A 59 -0.90 -10.02 -14.20
CA GLY A 59 -1.80 -9.68 -15.30
C GLY A 59 -1.62 -8.23 -15.79
N ARG A 60 -0.41 -7.68 -15.72
CA ARG A 60 -0.10 -6.29 -16.09
C ARG A 60 -0.50 -5.92 -17.52
N GLU A 61 -0.53 -6.88 -18.44
CA GLU A 61 -1.05 -6.70 -19.81
C GLU A 61 -2.55 -6.37 -19.85
N TYR A 62 -3.30 -6.73 -18.81
CA TYR A 62 -4.72 -6.45 -18.67
C TYR A 62 -5.00 -5.26 -17.77
N TYR A 63 -4.41 -5.23 -16.57
CA TYR A 63 -4.70 -4.24 -15.52
C TYR A 63 -3.70 -3.08 -15.49
N GLY A 64 -2.51 -3.27 -16.07
CA GLY A 64 -1.54 -2.19 -16.14
C GLY A 64 -1.94 -1.10 -17.13
N PRO A 65 -1.18 0.01 -17.17
CA PRO A 65 -1.44 1.10 -18.11
C PRO A 65 -1.53 0.59 -19.56
N ARG A 66 -2.61 0.99 -20.24
CA ARG A 66 -3.00 0.59 -21.62
C ARG A 66 -3.63 -0.80 -21.77
N GLY A 67 -3.79 -1.56 -20.69
CA GLY A 67 -4.54 -2.81 -20.70
C GLY A 67 -6.05 -2.59 -20.79
N GLY A 68 -6.80 -3.60 -21.26
CA GLY A 68 -8.27 -3.49 -21.41
C GLY A 68 -9.04 -3.36 -20.10
N TYR A 69 -8.43 -3.75 -18.98
CA TYR A 69 -8.99 -3.69 -17.63
C TYR A 69 -8.24 -2.70 -16.72
N HIS A 70 -7.48 -1.76 -17.30
CA HIS A 70 -6.69 -0.80 -16.54
C HIS A 70 -7.52 0.06 -15.57
N VAL A 71 -8.80 0.29 -15.88
CA VAL A 71 -9.74 1.03 -15.02
C VAL A 71 -9.97 0.34 -13.67
N PHE A 72 -9.71 -0.97 -13.56
CA PHE A 72 -9.89 -1.73 -12.33
C PHE A 72 -8.69 -1.63 -11.38
N ALA A 73 -7.51 -1.24 -11.89
CA ALA A 73 -6.31 -1.17 -11.08
C ALA A 73 -6.42 -0.09 -10.00
N GLY A 74 -6.08 -0.46 -8.77
CA GLY A 74 -6.17 0.38 -7.58
C GLY A 74 -7.59 0.62 -7.07
N ARG A 75 -8.58 -0.22 -7.43
CA ARG A 75 -9.99 0.06 -7.09
C ARG A 75 -10.75 -1.15 -6.57
N GLU A 76 -11.86 -0.87 -5.90
CA GLU A 76 -12.94 -1.83 -5.69
C GLU A 76 -13.83 -1.82 -6.93
N CYS A 77 -14.03 -2.96 -7.58
CA CYS A 77 -14.81 -3.03 -8.83
C CYS A 77 -15.84 -4.16 -8.85
N SER A 78 -16.46 -4.47 -7.70
CA SER A 78 -17.50 -5.50 -7.63
C SER A 78 -18.70 -5.19 -8.51
N GLN A 79 -19.19 -3.96 -8.46
CA GLN A 79 -20.34 -3.55 -9.25
C GLN A 79 -20.03 -3.63 -10.76
N ALA A 80 -18.89 -3.09 -11.21
CA ALA A 80 -18.44 -3.16 -12.60
C ALA A 80 -18.35 -4.59 -13.14
N LEU A 81 -17.74 -5.52 -12.37
CA LEU A 81 -17.62 -6.92 -12.78
C LEU A 81 -18.97 -7.64 -12.81
N GLY A 82 -19.88 -7.32 -11.89
CA GLY A 82 -21.26 -7.83 -11.94
C GLY A 82 -22.04 -7.33 -13.15
N LYS A 83 -21.89 -6.04 -13.50
CA LYS A 83 -22.52 -5.41 -14.67
C LYS A 83 -21.81 -5.74 -15.99
N MET A 84 -20.60 -6.31 -15.95
CA MET A 84 -19.72 -6.53 -17.10
C MET A 84 -19.34 -5.23 -17.82
N THR A 85 -19.06 -4.17 -17.07
CA THR A 85 -18.67 -2.87 -17.60
C THR A 85 -17.19 -2.57 -17.28
N VAL A 86 -16.61 -1.65 -18.05
CA VAL A 86 -15.30 -1.04 -17.79
C VAL A 86 -15.45 0.47 -17.57
N ASP A 87 -16.62 0.87 -17.06
CA ASP A 87 -16.87 2.24 -16.66
C ASP A 87 -16.26 2.45 -15.26
N GLU A 88 -15.46 3.50 -15.13
CA GLU A 88 -14.84 3.88 -13.87
C GLU A 88 -15.90 4.18 -12.79
N ALA A 89 -17.06 4.72 -13.18
CA ALA A 89 -18.14 5.03 -12.25
C ALA A 89 -18.78 3.78 -11.61
N ASP A 90 -18.67 2.62 -12.27
CA ASP A 90 -19.14 1.34 -11.74
C ASP A 90 -18.10 0.66 -10.84
N CYS A 91 -16.88 1.21 -10.68
CA CYS A 91 -15.89 0.67 -9.74
C CYS A 91 -16.20 1.12 -8.31
N ASN A 92 -17.10 0.35 -7.67
CA ASN A 92 -17.48 0.47 -6.27
C ASN A 92 -18.02 -0.88 -5.73
N ASP A 93 -18.21 -0.93 -4.42
CA ASP A 93 -18.70 -2.10 -3.67
C ASP A 93 -20.24 -2.19 -3.56
N ASP A 94 -20.98 -1.29 -4.23
CA ASP A 94 -22.43 -1.23 -4.12
C ASP A 94 -23.11 -2.32 -4.97
N LEU A 95 -23.59 -3.37 -4.30
CA LEU A 95 -24.24 -4.50 -4.94
C LEU A 95 -25.76 -4.39 -4.99
N LYS A 96 -26.36 -3.31 -4.45
CA LYS A 96 -27.82 -3.21 -4.27
C LYS A 96 -28.59 -3.20 -5.60
N ASP A 97 -27.95 -2.69 -6.65
CA ASP A 97 -28.54 -2.54 -7.98
C ASP A 97 -28.24 -3.74 -8.91
N LEU A 98 -27.61 -4.80 -8.39
CA LEU A 98 -27.34 -6.01 -9.15
C LEU A 98 -28.47 -7.03 -9.03
N ASN A 99 -28.95 -7.53 -10.17
CA ASN A 99 -29.88 -8.67 -10.19
C ASN A 99 -29.14 -10.01 -9.99
N GLU A 100 -29.88 -11.10 -9.80
CA GLU A 100 -29.33 -12.45 -9.56
C GLU A 100 -28.32 -12.89 -10.63
N LYS A 101 -28.58 -12.58 -11.91
CA LYS A 101 -27.65 -12.91 -12.99
C LYS A 101 -26.34 -12.14 -12.85
N GLN A 102 -26.40 -10.85 -12.54
CA GLN A 102 -25.21 -10.01 -12.32
C GLN A 102 -24.44 -10.44 -11.08
N LEU A 103 -25.13 -10.81 -10.00
CA LEU A 103 -24.51 -11.36 -8.79
C LEU A 103 -23.80 -12.69 -9.08
N LYS A 104 -24.39 -13.56 -9.91
CA LYS A 104 -23.74 -14.77 -10.38
C LYS A 104 -22.49 -14.45 -11.22
N THR A 105 -22.58 -13.48 -12.14
CA THR A 105 -21.43 -13.05 -12.93
C THR A 105 -20.28 -12.55 -12.05
N LEU A 106 -20.58 -11.73 -11.03
CA LEU A 106 -19.59 -11.29 -10.05
C LEU A 106 -18.95 -12.47 -9.30
N HIS A 107 -19.75 -13.45 -8.89
CA HIS A 107 -19.23 -14.66 -8.25
C HIS A 107 -18.31 -15.47 -9.18
N ASP A 108 -18.69 -15.63 -10.45
CA ASP A 108 -17.85 -16.30 -11.44
C ASP A 108 -16.50 -15.56 -11.64
N TRP A 109 -16.49 -14.22 -11.53
CA TRP A 109 -15.25 -13.42 -11.52
C TRP A 109 -14.43 -13.62 -10.25
N GLU A 110 -15.08 -13.70 -9.08
CA GLU A 110 -14.41 -13.97 -7.82
C GLU A 110 -13.64 -15.29 -7.86
N VAL A 111 -14.27 -16.35 -8.35
CA VAL A 111 -13.63 -17.66 -8.52
C VAL A 111 -12.42 -17.56 -9.44
N LYS A 112 -12.56 -16.92 -10.61
CA LYS A 112 -11.45 -16.75 -11.57
C LYS A 112 -10.27 -15.97 -11.00
N LEU A 113 -10.54 -14.88 -10.27
CA LEU A 113 -9.48 -14.08 -9.65
C LEU A 113 -8.80 -14.87 -8.54
N GLN A 114 -9.54 -15.63 -7.73
CA GLN A 114 -8.97 -16.45 -6.67
C GLN A 114 -8.15 -17.63 -7.19
N GLU A 115 -8.51 -18.21 -8.35
CA GLU A 115 -7.72 -19.25 -9.00
C GLU A 115 -6.41 -18.72 -9.59
N LYS A 116 -6.42 -17.47 -10.09
CA LYS A 116 -5.28 -16.90 -10.83
C LYS A 116 -4.35 -16.03 -9.98
N TYR A 117 -4.88 -15.30 -9.01
CA TYR A 117 -4.13 -14.27 -8.27
C TYR A 117 -4.19 -14.51 -6.77
N THR A 118 -3.15 -14.03 -6.09
CA THR A 118 -3.05 -14.15 -4.63
C THR A 118 -3.90 -13.08 -3.97
N VAL A 119 -4.72 -13.47 -2.98
CA VAL A 119 -5.35 -12.52 -2.06
C VAL A 119 -4.29 -12.03 -1.08
N VAL A 120 -4.05 -10.73 -1.06
CA VAL A 120 -3.00 -10.09 -0.26
C VAL A 120 -3.54 -9.20 0.85
N GLY A 121 -4.86 -9.08 0.98
CA GLY A 121 -5.47 -8.15 1.91
C GLY A 121 -6.98 -8.05 1.83
N LYS A 122 -7.52 -7.11 2.61
CA LYS A 122 -8.93 -6.72 2.58
C LYS A 122 -9.07 -5.22 2.60
N VAL A 123 -10.12 -4.72 1.94
CA VAL A 123 -10.53 -3.32 2.06
C VAL A 123 -11.18 -3.14 3.42
N VAL A 124 -10.70 -2.16 4.18
CA VAL A 124 -11.26 -1.76 5.47
C VAL A 124 -11.59 -0.27 5.49
N PRO A 125 -12.58 0.16 6.29
CA PRO A 125 -12.81 1.58 6.51
C PRO A 125 -11.58 2.26 7.12
N PRO A 126 -11.31 3.54 6.78
CA PRO A 126 -10.22 4.28 7.40
C PRO A 126 -10.46 4.41 8.90
N GLN A 127 -9.46 4.04 9.69
CA GLN A 127 -9.46 4.25 11.13
C GLN A 127 -9.37 5.74 11.46
N LYS A 128 -9.98 6.14 12.57
CA LYS A 128 -9.83 7.47 13.15
C LYS A 128 -9.32 7.29 14.56
N LEU A 129 -8.04 7.58 14.78
CA LEU A 129 -7.39 7.37 16.07
C LEU A 129 -6.96 8.71 16.66
N THR A 130 -7.13 8.89 17.96
CA THR A 130 -6.36 9.91 18.68
C THR A 130 -4.92 9.43 18.86
N GLU A 131 -3.99 10.32 19.17
CA GLU A 131 -2.62 9.91 19.50
C GLU A 131 -2.56 8.93 20.68
N GLN A 132 -3.46 9.11 21.67
CA GLN A 132 -3.58 8.18 22.80
C GLN A 132 -3.99 6.78 22.35
N GLN A 133 -4.90 6.68 21.38
CA GLN A 133 -5.31 5.38 20.82
C GLN A 133 -4.22 4.79 19.92
N LEU A 134 -3.51 5.63 19.15
CA LEU A 134 -2.39 5.21 18.32
C LEU A 134 -1.29 4.54 19.16
N ALA A 135 -1.03 5.02 20.39
CA ALA A 135 -0.03 4.46 21.30
C ALA A 135 -0.24 2.97 21.63
N ALA A 136 -1.45 2.43 21.45
CA ALA A 136 -1.74 1.00 21.63
C ALA A 136 -1.12 0.11 20.54
N PHE A 137 -0.60 0.69 19.45
CA PHE A 137 -0.02 0.03 18.28
C PHE A 137 1.49 0.25 18.17
N SER A 138 2.17 0.28 19.31
CA SER A 138 3.62 0.55 19.43
C SER A 138 4.52 -0.65 19.12
N GLY A 139 3.95 -1.82 18.83
CA GLY A 139 4.70 -3.06 18.70
C GLY A 139 5.14 -3.70 20.02
N ALA A 140 4.77 -3.12 21.17
CA ALA A 140 5.01 -3.75 22.48
C ALA A 140 4.18 -5.04 22.69
N ASP A 141 3.02 -5.12 22.04
CA ASP A 141 2.18 -6.32 21.98
C ASP A 141 2.30 -6.96 20.60
N SER A 142 3.04 -8.07 20.51
CA SER A 142 3.30 -8.77 19.25
C SER A 142 2.05 -9.41 18.62
N SER A 143 0.91 -9.42 19.32
CA SER A 143 -0.38 -9.86 18.76
C SER A 143 -1.11 -8.77 17.98
N LYS A 144 -0.65 -7.52 18.08
CA LYS A 144 -1.22 -6.36 17.40
C LYS A 144 -0.36 -5.91 16.24
N PRO A 145 -0.97 -5.26 15.22
CA PRO A 145 -0.19 -4.56 14.21
C PRO A 145 0.55 -3.36 14.83
N MET A 146 1.54 -2.87 14.11
CA MET A 146 2.26 -1.64 14.46
C MET A 146 1.85 -0.51 13.53
N TYR A 147 1.48 0.63 14.11
CA TYR A 147 1.08 1.81 13.35
C TYR A 147 2.02 2.98 13.63
N LEU A 148 2.22 3.84 12.66
CA LEU A 148 3.02 5.06 12.80
C LEU A 148 2.31 6.18 12.04
N ALA A 149 2.25 7.37 12.63
CA ALA A 149 1.64 8.51 11.99
C ALA A 149 2.67 9.53 11.49
N ILE A 150 2.46 10.04 10.28
CA ILE A 150 3.18 11.18 9.72
C ILE A 150 2.13 12.21 9.32
N LYS A 151 2.16 13.37 9.99
CA LYS A 151 1.10 14.39 9.97
C LYS A 151 -0.21 13.78 10.45
N ASP A 152 -1.25 13.81 9.62
CA ASP A 152 -2.56 13.23 9.91
C ASP A 152 -2.70 11.79 9.43
N LEU A 153 -1.76 11.23 8.65
CA LEU A 153 -1.89 9.90 8.06
C LEU A 153 -1.30 8.82 8.96
N ILE A 154 -2.02 7.71 9.10
CA ILE A 154 -1.59 6.54 9.88
C ILE A 154 -1.20 5.42 8.92
N PHE A 155 0.04 4.97 9.02
CA PHE A 155 0.62 3.90 8.21
C PHE A 155 0.71 2.59 8.99
N ASP A 156 0.39 1.47 8.35
CA ASP A 156 0.72 0.14 8.87
C ASP A 156 2.19 -0.19 8.58
N VAL A 157 2.99 -0.16 9.65
CA VAL A 157 4.42 -0.41 9.61
C VAL A 157 4.79 -1.79 10.18
N SER A 158 3.83 -2.72 10.28
CA SER A 158 4.05 -4.06 10.85
C SER A 158 5.14 -4.86 10.12
N THR A 159 5.31 -4.63 8.82
CA THR A 159 6.40 -5.24 8.02
C THR A 159 7.77 -4.59 8.25
N GLY A 160 7.83 -3.49 9.02
CA GLY A 160 9.02 -2.71 9.35
C GLY A 160 9.45 -2.85 10.81
N THR A 161 9.16 -3.98 11.46
CA THR A 161 9.45 -4.19 12.90
C THR A 161 10.89 -3.90 13.29
N ASP A 162 11.87 -4.31 12.49
CA ASP A 162 13.30 -4.07 12.76
C ASP A 162 13.70 -2.57 12.72
N PHE A 163 12.84 -1.71 12.15
CA PHE A 163 13.09 -0.27 12.06
C PHE A 163 12.24 0.50 13.06
N TYR A 164 10.93 0.20 13.10
CA TYR A 164 9.96 1.03 13.81
C TYR A 164 9.46 0.46 15.13
N GLY A 165 9.76 -0.81 15.40
CA GLY A 165 9.39 -1.46 16.65
C GLY A 165 10.22 -0.95 17.83
N PRO A 166 9.92 -1.43 19.06
CA PRO A 166 10.55 -0.95 20.29
C PRO A 166 12.08 -1.03 20.30
N ASP A 167 12.65 -2.03 19.63
CA ASP A 167 14.10 -2.26 19.53
C ASP A 167 14.71 -1.74 18.20
N GLY A 168 13.91 -1.05 17.38
CA GLY A 168 14.33 -0.53 16.09
C GLY A 168 15.12 0.78 16.18
N VAL A 169 15.77 1.16 15.07
CA VAL A 169 16.53 2.42 14.97
C VAL A 169 15.65 3.66 15.10
N TYR A 170 14.38 3.55 14.70
CA TYR A 170 13.37 4.61 14.76
C TYR A 170 12.19 4.11 15.57
N PRO A 171 12.23 4.00 16.92
CA PRO A 171 11.21 3.32 17.73
C PRO A 171 9.88 4.10 17.83
N PHE A 172 9.33 4.46 16.69
CA PHE A 172 8.30 5.45 16.43
C PHE A 172 6.91 4.85 16.30
N ALA A 173 6.79 3.51 16.27
CA ALA A 173 5.49 2.87 16.30
C ALA A 173 4.67 3.35 17.51
N GLY A 174 3.38 3.57 17.28
CA GLY A 174 2.41 4.11 18.21
C GLY A 174 2.45 5.63 18.38
N ARG A 175 3.16 6.36 17.50
CA ARG A 175 3.35 7.82 17.64
C ARG A 175 3.14 8.56 16.33
N GLN A 176 2.84 9.84 16.47
CA GLN A 176 3.01 10.84 15.42
C GLN A 176 4.49 11.25 15.41
N CYS A 177 5.19 11.10 14.28
CA CYS A 177 6.62 11.44 14.20
C CYS A 177 7.01 12.33 13.01
N ALA A 178 6.11 13.20 12.53
CA ALA A 178 6.38 14.10 11.41
C ALA A 178 7.62 14.98 11.65
N ARG A 179 7.72 15.59 12.84
CA ARG A 179 8.87 16.43 13.18
C ARG A 179 10.16 15.61 13.24
N ALA A 180 10.15 14.43 13.87
CA ALA A 180 11.33 13.56 13.94
C ALA A 180 11.87 13.21 12.54
N PHE A 181 10.99 12.86 11.59
CA PHE A 181 11.40 12.61 10.21
C PHE A 181 11.95 13.85 9.50
N ALA A 182 11.33 15.02 9.71
CA ALA A 182 11.79 16.28 9.13
C ALA A 182 13.23 16.63 9.58
N MET A 183 13.52 16.38 10.86
CA MET A 183 14.81 16.64 11.49
C MET A 183 15.83 15.50 11.29
N ASN A 184 15.44 14.39 10.63
CA ASN A 184 16.19 13.12 10.60
C ASN A 184 16.61 12.64 12.00
N SER A 185 15.78 12.92 13.00
CA SER A 185 16.01 12.52 14.39
C SER A 185 15.58 11.07 14.61
N THR A 186 16.22 10.42 15.57
CA THR A 186 15.83 9.12 16.13
C THR A 186 15.24 9.26 17.54
N GLU A 187 15.16 10.47 18.07
CA GLU A 187 14.73 10.74 19.44
C GLU A 187 13.21 10.75 19.55
N LEU A 188 12.67 10.02 20.53
CA LEU A 188 11.23 9.96 20.79
C LEU A 188 10.63 11.31 21.21
N THR A 189 11.45 12.22 21.76
CA THR A 189 11.02 13.57 22.13
C THR A 189 10.68 14.43 20.92
N ASP A 190 11.20 14.08 19.74
CA ASP A 190 10.91 14.80 18.49
C ASP A 190 9.68 14.23 17.77
N CYS A 191 9.07 13.15 18.28
CA CYS A 191 7.83 12.61 17.73
C CYS A 191 6.63 13.50 18.11
N THR A 192 6.39 14.52 17.28
CA THR A 192 5.30 15.48 17.40
C THR A 192 4.86 15.99 16.02
N ASP A 193 3.68 16.60 15.97
CA ASP A 193 3.11 17.25 14.78
C ASP A 193 3.56 18.70 14.57
N ASN A 194 4.33 19.27 15.49
CA ASN A 194 4.76 20.65 15.42
C ASN A 194 5.90 20.83 14.40
N LEU A 195 5.58 21.51 13.29
CA LEU A 195 6.50 21.83 12.20
C LEU A 195 6.80 23.34 12.09
N ALA A 196 6.33 24.16 13.03
CA ALA A 196 6.23 25.62 12.87
C ALA A 196 7.58 26.35 12.74
N ASP A 197 8.64 25.79 13.34
CA ASP A 197 10.00 26.35 13.39
C ASP A 197 10.97 25.69 12.40
N LEU A 198 10.49 24.73 11.60
CA LEU A 198 11.36 23.96 10.70
C LEU A 198 11.73 24.76 9.45
N SER A 199 12.99 24.61 9.04
CA SER A 199 13.53 25.17 7.81
C SER A 199 12.93 24.49 6.57
N ARG A 200 13.07 25.14 5.40
CA ARG A 200 12.66 24.54 4.12
C ARG A 200 13.35 23.20 3.84
N MET A 201 14.60 23.04 4.28
CA MET A 201 15.35 21.81 4.08
C MET A 201 14.80 20.67 4.94
N GLU A 202 14.43 20.94 6.19
CA GLU A 202 13.79 19.94 7.07
C GLU A 202 12.40 19.57 6.57
N LEU A 203 11.62 20.54 6.08
CA LEU A 203 10.34 20.26 5.44
C LEU A 203 10.50 19.41 4.16
N GLN A 204 11.57 19.61 3.39
CA GLN A 204 11.89 18.76 2.25
C GLN A 204 12.23 17.33 2.69
N ASN A 205 13.01 17.16 3.77
CA ASN A 205 13.29 15.81 4.32
C ASN A 205 12.00 15.09 4.69
N LEU A 206 11.04 15.80 5.32
CA LEU A 206 9.73 15.24 5.65
C LEU A 206 8.98 14.77 4.40
N GLN A 207 8.94 15.59 3.35
CA GLN A 207 8.30 15.21 2.08
C GLN A 207 8.93 13.96 1.47
N ASP A 208 10.26 13.84 1.52
CA ASP A 208 10.98 12.66 1.04
C ASP A 208 10.66 11.42 1.88
N TRP A 209 10.49 11.56 3.20
CA TRP A 209 10.03 10.49 4.09
C TRP A 209 8.59 10.10 3.81
N GLU A 210 7.67 11.06 3.66
CA GLU A 210 6.29 10.80 3.27
C GLU A 210 6.24 9.97 1.99
N ALA A 211 6.96 10.37 0.94
CA ALA A 211 7.02 9.64 -0.32
C ALA A 211 7.49 8.18 -0.15
N LYS A 212 8.50 7.95 0.70
CA LYS A 212 8.96 6.58 1.03
C LYS A 212 7.88 5.78 1.75
N PHE A 213 7.16 6.40 2.69
CA PHE A 213 6.10 5.75 3.44
C PHE A 213 4.90 5.41 2.56
N TYR A 214 4.41 6.37 1.77
CA TYR A 214 3.36 6.15 0.77
C TYR A 214 3.68 4.98 -0.16
N PHE A 215 4.94 4.86 -0.58
CA PHE A 215 5.35 3.78 -1.46
C PHE A 215 5.37 2.41 -0.76
N LYS A 216 5.81 2.37 0.51
CA LYS A 216 6.17 1.13 1.22
C LYS A 216 5.07 0.59 2.13
N TYR A 217 4.24 1.44 2.71
CA TYR A 217 3.31 1.10 3.79
C TYR A 217 1.86 1.46 3.42
N PRO A 218 0.88 0.58 3.69
CA PRO A 218 -0.53 0.92 3.56
C PRO A 218 -0.91 2.05 4.51
N ILE A 219 -1.82 2.91 4.07
CA ILE A 219 -2.47 3.90 4.94
C ILE A 219 -3.73 3.24 5.49
N ILE A 220 -3.87 3.21 6.81
CA ILE A 220 -4.99 2.57 7.50
C ILE A 220 -6.00 3.57 8.08
N GLY A 221 -5.68 4.86 8.05
CA GLY A 221 -6.57 5.88 8.60
C GLY A 221 -5.91 7.23 8.84
N HIS A 222 -6.59 8.04 9.65
CA HIS A 222 -6.16 9.38 10.02
C HIS A 222 -6.13 9.60 11.53
N LEU A 223 -5.20 10.44 11.99
CA LEU A 223 -5.24 11.01 13.32
C LEU A 223 -6.39 12.01 13.44
N VAL A 224 -7.05 12.00 14.60
CA VAL A 224 -8.10 12.97 14.97
C VAL A 224 -7.76 13.62 16.31
N SER A 225 -8.11 14.91 16.42
CA SER A 225 -7.93 15.71 17.64
C SER A 225 -8.95 15.37 18.71
#